data_AF-A0A949LT49-F1
#
_entry.id   AF-A0A949LT49-F1
#
_cell.length_a   1.000
_cell.length_b   1.000
_cell.length_c   1.000
_cell.angle_alpha   90.00
_cell.angle_beta   90.00
_cell.angle_gamma   90.00
#
_symmetry.space_group_name_H-M   'P 1'
#
loop_
_entity.id
_entity.type
_entity.pdbx_description
1 polymer ?
#
loop_
_entity_poly.entity_id
_entity_poly.type
_entity_poly.pdbx_seq_one_letter_code
_entity_poly.pdbx_strand_id
1 'polypeptide(L)'
;HAMKAADAALKSSGTVITRHNRRPTVNVTIDLPTALGLADNPGQLAGYGPIPASVAREIAADGRWKRFVTDPISGTLIDYGRETYEPPQQLQDFLIARDRTCRFPGCRQPAHLADLDHAIPWEDGGTTSAENLGALCRRHHNLKTHGNWKLINGKDGACTWISPTGQRYEVPARPVMDAI
;
A
#
# COMPACT_ATOMS: atom_id res chain seq x y z
N HIS A 1 25.76 20.26 21.54
CA HIS A 1 24.75 21.22 22.07
C HIS A 1 23.43 21.24 21.29
N ALA A 2 23.36 20.76 20.04
CA ALA A 2 22.11 20.70 19.25
C ALA A 2 21.18 19.50 19.56
N MET A 3 21.68 18.42 20.19
CA MET A 3 20.89 17.22 20.53
C MET A 3 19.95 17.38 21.73
N LYS A 4 20.17 18.36 22.62
CA LYS A 4 19.33 18.56 23.82
C LYS A 4 18.04 19.34 23.54
N ALA A 5 17.90 19.96 22.36
CA ALA A 5 16.75 20.77 22.02
C ALA A 5 15.57 19.95 21.45
N ALA A 6 15.84 18.83 20.78
CA ALA A 6 14.80 17.97 20.19
C ALA A 6 13.99 17.21 21.25
N ASP A 7 14.63 16.76 22.34
CA ASP A 7 13.98 16.07 23.46
C ASP A 7 12.99 16.97 24.24
N ALA A 8 13.19 18.29 24.20
CA ALA A 8 12.31 19.24 24.90
C ALA A 8 10.99 19.48 24.15
N ALA A 9 10.99 19.38 22.82
CA ALA A 9 9.81 19.62 21.98
C ALA A 9 8.80 18.45 22.02
N LEU A 10 9.25 17.22 22.27
CA LEU A 10 8.35 16.07 22.41
C LEU A 10 7.57 16.04 23.74
N LYS A 11 7.97 16.82 24.75
CA LYS A 11 7.38 16.78 26.09
C LYS A 11 6.14 17.67 26.28
N SER A 12 5.81 18.56 25.34
CA SER A 12 4.75 19.57 25.54
C SER A 12 3.54 19.47 24.62
N SER A 13 3.42 18.42 23.78
CA SER A 13 2.18 18.20 23.02
C SER A 13 1.38 17.07 23.66
N GLY A 14 0.39 17.45 24.48
CA GLY A 14 -0.55 16.56 25.16
C GLY A 14 -1.50 15.84 24.21
N THR A 15 -0.98 15.21 23.16
CA THR A 15 -1.74 14.26 22.37
C THR A 15 -1.90 13.00 23.21
N VAL A 16 -3.13 12.75 23.66
CA VAL A 16 -3.49 11.48 24.30
C VAL A 16 -3.17 10.35 23.31
N ILE A 17 -2.06 9.64 23.52
CA ILE A 17 -1.75 8.43 22.77
C ILE A 17 -2.77 7.40 23.24
N THR A 18 -3.84 7.21 22.46
CA THR A 18 -4.76 6.09 22.67
C THR A 18 -3.98 4.80 22.48
N ARG A 19 -3.66 4.13 23.58
CA ARG A 19 -3.01 2.82 23.59
C ARG A 19 -3.97 1.80 22.96
N HIS A 20 -3.89 1.63 21.65
CA HIS A 20 -4.38 0.43 21.02
C HIS A 20 -3.46 -0.70 21.50
N ASN A 21 -4.01 -1.74 22.15
CA ASN A 21 -3.27 -2.88 22.71
C ASN A 21 -2.67 -3.81 21.62
N ARG A 22 -2.17 -3.22 20.54
CA ARG A 22 -1.47 -3.85 19.43
C ARG A 22 -0.06 -3.26 19.41
N ARG A 23 0.96 -4.12 19.27
CA ARG A 23 2.32 -3.63 19.03
C ARG A 23 2.30 -2.72 17.81
N PRO A 24 2.83 -1.49 17.87
CA PRO A 24 2.90 -0.63 16.69
C PRO A 24 3.76 -1.33 15.65
N THR A 25 3.16 -1.65 14.51
CA THR A 25 3.85 -2.24 13.37
C THR A 25 4.11 -1.13 12.36
N VAL A 26 5.37 -0.95 11.98
CA VAL A 26 5.78 -0.02 10.95
C VAL A 26 6.21 -0.83 9.73
N ASN A 27 5.60 -0.55 8.58
CA ASN A 27 5.95 -1.19 7.32
C ASN A 27 6.79 -0.20 6.49
N VAL A 28 8.01 -0.61 6.17
CA VAL A 28 8.92 0.11 5.27
C VAL A 28 9.18 -0.74 4.04
N THR A 29 9.09 -0.12 2.87
CA THR A 29 9.46 -0.73 1.58
C THR A 29 10.72 -0.04 1.06
N ILE A 30 11.74 -0.80 0.73
CA ILE A 30 13.05 -0.31 0.23
C ILE A 30 13.54 -1.25 -0.88
N ASP A 31 14.19 -0.73 -1.92
CA ASP A 31 14.74 -1.56 -2.98
C ASP A 31 16.02 -2.26 -2.52
N LEU A 32 16.32 -3.40 -3.15
CA LEU A 32 17.45 -4.22 -2.76
C LEU A 32 18.80 -3.47 -2.89
N PRO A 33 19.10 -2.73 -3.98
CA PRO A 33 20.30 -1.89 -4.03
C PRO A 33 20.42 -0.91 -2.86
N THR A 34 19.36 -0.16 -2.54
CA THR A 34 19.37 0.78 -1.39
C THR A 34 19.56 0.07 -0.06
N ALA A 35 18.92 -1.08 0.14
CA ALA A 35 19.06 -1.89 1.34
C ALA A 35 20.49 -2.42 1.53
N LEU A 36 21.18 -2.76 0.44
CA LEU A 36 22.57 -3.21 0.44
C LEU A 36 23.59 -2.05 0.49
N GLY A 37 23.14 -0.80 0.48
CA GLY A 37 24.01 0.38 0.42
C GLY A 37 24.66 0.59 -0.95
N LEU A 38 24.13 -0.02 -2.01
CA LEU A 38 24.57 0.12 -3.40
C LEU A 38 23.86 1.28 -4.13
N ALA A 39 22.81 1.83 -3.54
CA ALA A 39 22.07 3.00 -3.99
C ALA A 39 21.54 3.82 -2.80
N ASP A 40 21.02 5.02 -3.06
CA ASP A 40 20.40 5.90 -2.07
C ASP A 40 18.98 6.35 -2.48
N ASN A 41 18.22 5.44 -3.09
CA ASN A 41 16.82 5.71 -3.42
C ASN A 41 16.01 5.86 -2.13
N PRO A 42 14.97 6.71 -2.10
CA PRO A 42 14.13 6.84 -0.92
C PRO A 42 13.39 5.54 -0.63
N GLY A 43 13.31 5.16 0.64
CA GLY A 43 12.40 4.11 1.10
C GLY A 43 10.98 4.68 1.26
N GLN A 44 9.96 3.84 1.31
CA GLN A 44 8.59 4.24 1.53
C GLN A 44 8.11 3.79 2.91
N LEU A 45 7.65 4.74 3.72
CA LEU A 45 7.01 4.48 5.01
C LEU A 45 5.49 4.43 4.83
N ALA A 46 4.89 3.29 5.15
CA ALA A 46 3.46 3.07 4.97
C ALA A 46 2.63 4.13 5.74
N GLY A 47 1.82 4.90 4.99
CA GLY A 47 0.97 5.96 5.54
C GLY A 47 1.65 7.32 5.74
N TYR A 48 2.97 7.43 5.59
CA TYR A 48 3.72 8.67 5.83
C TYR A 48 4.46 9.20 4.61
N GLY A 49 4.75 8.37 3.60
CA GLY A 49 5.42 8.83 2.38
C GLY A 49 6.87 8.37 2.27
N PRO A 50 7.65 8.97 1.36
CA PRO A 50 9.06 8.65 1.20
C PRO A 50 9.85 9.07 2.44
N ILE A 51 10.83 8.25 2.81
CA ILE A 51 11.80 8.48 3.88
C ILE A 51 13.22 8.34 3.32
N PRO A 52 14.21 9.05 3.90
CA PRO A 52 15.60 8.94 3.45
C PRO A 52 16.11 7.50 3.50
N ALA A 53 16.97 7.14 2.54
CA ALA A 53 17.60 5.82 2.43
C ALA A 53 18.28 5.38 3.75
N SER A 54 18.94 6.32 4.44
CA SER A 54 19.58 6.07 5.74
C SER A 54 18.57 5.64 6.82
N VAL A 55 17.44 6.36 6.93
CA VAL A 55 16.38 6.05 7.88
C VAL A 55 15.69 4.74 7.52
N ALA A 56 15.45 4.50 6.23
CA ALA A 56 14.89 3.24 5.76
C ALA A 56 15.80 2.05 6.09
N ARG A 57 17.12 2.18 5.91
CA ARG A 57 18.12 1.17 6.29
C ARG A 57 18.16 0.93 7.81
N GLU A 58 18.10 1.98 8.61
CA GLU A 58 18.07 1.89 10.07
C GLU A 58 16.83 1.11 10.55
N ILE A 59 15.64 1.46 10.03
CA ILE A 59 14.41 0.74 10.34
C ILE A 59 14.46 -0.72 9.84
N ALA A 60 15.05 -0.95 8.67
CA ALA A 60 15.18 -2.28 8.10
C ALA A 60 16.17 -3.17 8.89
N ALA A 61 17.23 -2.60 9.46
CA ALA A 61 18.22 -3.35 10.25
C ALA A 61 17.60 -3.99 11.51
N ASP A 62 16.69 -3.29 12.18
CA ASP A 62 15.98 -3.77 13.38
C ASP A 62 14.64 -4.46 13.06
N GLY A 63 14.30 -4.53 11.77
CA GLY A 63 13.01 -5.01 11.29
C GLY A 63 12.94 -6.52 11.06
N ARG A 64 11.72 -7.05 11.06
CA ARG A 64 11.45 -8.38 10.49
C ARG A 64 11.30 -8.25 8.98
N TRP A 65 12.14 -8.96 8.24
CA TRP A 65 12.16 -8.88 6.79
C TRP A 65 11.08 -9.76 6.15
N LYS A 66 10.41 -9.20 5.14
CA LYS A 66 9.64 -9.96 4.15
C LYS A 66 10.15 -9.57 2.77
N ARG A 67 10.65 -10.55 2.02
CA ARG A 67 11.13 -10.34 0.66
C ARG A 67 9.95 -10.41 -0.30
N PHE A 68 9.77 -9.36 -1.08
CA PHE A 68 8.88 -9.36 -2.24
C PHE A 68 9.76 -9.31 -3.49
N VAL A 69 9.56 -10.25 -4.42
CA VAL A 69 10.16 -10.19 -5.75
C VAL A 69 9.07 -9.68 -6.67
N THR A 70 9.24 -8.44 -7.11
CA THR A 70 8.35 -7.79 -8.06
C THR A 70 9.09 -7.58 -9.37
N ASP A 71 8.40 -7.74 -10.49
CA ASP A 71 8.92 -7.26 -11.77
C ASP A 71 9.14 -5.73 -11.69
N PRO A 72 10.33 -5.21 -12.04
CA PRO A 72 10.68 -3.80 -11.81
C PRO A 72 9.89 -2.82 -12.69
N ILE A 73 9.13 -3.30 -13.68
CA ILE A 73 8.34 -2.46 -14.58
C ILE A 73 6.84 -2.55 -14.24
N SER A 74 6.35 -3.72 -13.84
CA SER A 74 4.93 -3.98 -13.59
C SER A 74 4.54 -4.17 -12.12
N GLY A 75 5.51 -4.38 -11.22
CA GLY A 75 5.23 -4.52 -9.79
C GLY A 75 4.55 -5.84 -9.38
N THR A 76 4.38 -6.81 -10.28
CA THR A 76 3.59 -8.04 -10.03
C THR A 76 4.21 -8.96 -8.98
N LEU A 77 3.40 -9.42 -8.01
CA LEU A 77 3.76 -10.43 -7.01
C LEU A 77 3.31 -11.82 -7.48
N ILE A 78 4.16 -12.84 -7.35
CA ILE A 78 3.88 -14.22 -7.78
C ILE A 78 2.71 -14.81 -6.97
N ASP A 79 1.73 -15.33 -7.72
CA ASP A 79 0.34 -15.70 -7.41
C ASP A 79 0.08 -16.62 -6.19
N TYR A 80 -1.10 -16.45 -5.57
CA TYR A 80 -1.73 -17.38 -4.62
C TYR A 80 -3.14 -17.65 -5.16
N GLY A 81 -3.44 -18.89 -5.59
CA GLY A 81 -4.67 -19.24 -6.31
C GLY A 81 -6.01 -19.12 -5.52
N ARG A 82 -7.06 -19.82 -5.98
CA ARG A 82 -8.45 -19.71 -5.44
C ARG A 82 -8.73 -20.47 -4.13
N GLU A 83 -7.71 -20.84 -3.35
CA GLU A 83 -7.92 -21.69 -2.16
C GLU A 83 -8.44 -20.92 -0.94
N THR A 84 -8.30 -19.60 -0.91
CA THR A 84 -8.71 -18.76 0.24
C THR A 84 -9.36 -17.45 -0.18
N TYR A 85 -10.47 -17.09 0.47
CA TYR A 85 -11.14 -15.80 0.29
C TYR A 85 -10.38 -14.67 0.98
N GLU A 86 -9.81 -14.94 2.17
CA GLU A 86 -9.01 -13.98 2.92
C GLU A 86 -7.56 -13.97 2.38
N PRO A 87 -7.04 -12.82 1.93
CA PRO A 87 -5.69 -12.75 1.37
C PRO A 87 -4.64 -13.12 2.42
N PRO A 88 -3.63 -13.97 2.10
CA PRO A 88 -2.50 -14.22 2.98
C PRO A 88 -1.81 -12.91 3.40
N GLN A 89 -1.25 -12.84 4.62
CA GLN A 89 -0.64 -11.61 5.13
C GLN A 89 0.42 -11.02 4.19
N GLN A 90 1.19 -11.86 3.48
CA GLN A 90 2.15 -11.37 2.48
C GLN A 90 1.48 -10.60 1.34
N LEU A 91 0.36 -11.12 0.83
CA LEU A 91 -0.41 -10.47 -0.22
C LEU A 91 -1.01 -9.15 0.29
N GLN A 92 -1.50 -9.13 1.53
CA GLN A 92 -1.99 -7.89 2.15
C GLN A 92 -0.91 -6.82 2.24
N ASP A 93 0.26 -7.19 2.76
CA ASP A 93 1.39 -6.26 2.93
C ASP A 93 1.84 -5.69 1.57
N PHE A 94 1.91 -6.55 0.55
CA PHE A 94 2.22 -6.15 -0.82
C PHE A 94 1.19 -5.17 -1.38
N LEU A 95 -0.10 -5.47 -1.28
CA LEU A 95 -1.18 -4.62 -1.79
C LEU A 95 -1.21 -3.25 -1.08
N ILE A 96 -0.95 -3.23 0.24
CA ILE A 96 -0.83 -1.98 1.01
C ILE A 96 0.35 -1.15 0.53
N ALA A 97 1.50 -1.77 0.29
CA ALA A 97 2.70 -1.09 -0.20
C ALA A 97 2.54 -0.57 -1.63
N ARG A 98 1.95 -1.39 -2.52
CA ARG A 98 1.65 -1.03 -3.92
C ARG A 98 0.65 0.11 -4.00
N ASP A 99 -0.49 -0.03 -3.30
CA ASP A 99 -1.60 0.89 -3.49
C ASP A 99 -1.36 2.20 -2.74
N ARG A 100 -0.70 2.21 -1.57
CA ARG A 100 -0.42 3.38 -0.70
C ARG A 100 -1.68 4.10 -0.17
N THR A 101 -2.62 4.45 -1.04
CA THR A 101 -3.96 4.99 -0.75
C THR A 101 -5.03 4.26 -1.56
N CYS A 102 -6.29 4.47 -1.20
CA CYS A 102 -7.45 4.03 -1.96
C CYS A 102 -7.28 4.29 -3.48
N ARG A 103 -7.61 3.29 -4.30
CA ARG A 103 -7.42 3.31 -5.75
C ARG A 103 -8.50 4.08 -6.51
N PHE A 104 -9.50 4.64 -5.83
CA PHE A 104 -10.48 5.51 -6.48
C PHE A 104 -9.87 6.86 -6.89
N PRO A 105 -10.22 7.44 -8.05
CA PRO A 105 -9.68 8.71 -8.53
C PRO A 105 -9.71 9.83 -7.47
N GLY A 106 -8.54 10.39 -7.16
CA GLY A 106 -8.39 11.49 -6.21
C GLY A 106 -8.54 11.12 -4.73
N CYS A 107 -8.78 9.85 -4.37
CA CYS A 107 -8.90 9.46 -2.98
C CYS A 107 -7.52 9.35 -2.29
N ARG A 108 -7.41 9.93 -1.09
CA ARG A 108 -6.19 9.94 -0.28
C ARG A 108 -6.26 9.08 0.99
N GLN A 109 -7.32 8.30 1.19
CA GLN A 109 -7.41 7.42 2.36
C GLN A 109 -6.28 6.39 2.34
N PRO A 110 -5.46 6.26 3.41
CA PRO A 110 -4.36 5.31 3.45
C PRO A 110 -4.82 3.86 3.22
N ALA A 111 -4.04 3.09 2.46
CA ALA A 111 -4.37 1.70 2.11
C ALA A 111 -4.43 0.78 3.33
N HIS A 112 -3.64 1.05 4.39
CA HIS A 112 -3.69 0.28 5.64
C HIS A 112 -4.97 0.52 6.47
N LEU A 113 -5.79 1.51 6.09
CA LEU A 113 -7.14 1.77 6.65
C LEU A 113 -8.26 1.44 5.64
N ALA A 114 -7.91 0.79 4.52
CA ALA A 114 -8.84 0.43 3.47
C ALA A 114 -9.10 -1.07 3.48
N ASP A 115 -10.23 -1.49 2.91
CA ASP A 115 -10.49 -2.90 2.63
C ASP A 115 -9.68 -3.31 1.39
N LEU A 116 -9.19 -4.54 1.34
CA LEU A 116 -8.62 -5.13 0.13
C LEU A 116 -9.74 -5.82 -0.64
N ASP A 117 -10.17 -5.19 -1.73
CA ASP A 117 -11.39 -5.54 -2.42
C ASP A 117 -11.11 -6.17 -3.80
N HIS A 118 -11.86 -7.23 -4.13
CA HIS A 118 -11.71 -8.00 -5.37
C HIS A 118 -12.38 -7.29 -6.54
N ALA A 119 -11.65 -6.83 -7.55
CA ALA A 119 -12.22 -6.16 -8.72
C ALA A 119 -13.29 -7.01 -9.43
N ILE A 120 -12.98 -8.29 -9.69
CA ILE A 120 -13.95 -9.34 -10.02
C ILE A 120 -14.37 -9.99 -8.70
N PRO A 121 -15.65 -9.90 -8.30
CA PRO A 121 -16.13 -10.50 -7.06
C PRO A 121 -15.81 -11.99 -6.98
N TRP A 122 -15.58 -12.48 -5.75
CA TRP A 122 -15.33 -13.90 -5.51
C TRP A 122 -16.48 -14.80 -6.01
N GLU A 123 -17.72 -14.36 -5.81
CA GLU A 123 -18.93 -15.04 -6.26
C GLU A 123 -18.99 -15.15 -7.79
N ASP A 124 -18.39 -14.19 -8.51
CA ASP A 124 -18.28 -14.17 -9.97
C ASP A 124 -17.02 -14.91 -10.47
N GLY A 125 -16.34 -15.66 -9.59
CA GLY A 125 -15.16 -16.45 -9.93
C GLY A 125 -13.82 -15.71 -9.82
N GLY A 126 -13.80 -14.52 -9.20
CA GLY A 126 -12.55 -13.79 -8.95
C GLY A 126 -11.58 -14.53 -8.02
N THR A 127 -10.28 -14.37 -8.27
CA THR A 127 -9.20 -14.94 -7.45
C THR A 127 -8.74 -13.98 -6.38
N THR A 128 -8.20 -14.50 -5.27
CA THR A 128 -7.56 -13.72 -4.22
C THR A 128 -6.08 -13.52 -4.57
N SER A 129 -5.83 -12.71 -5.61
CA SER A 129 -4.49 -12.49 -6.15
C SER A 129 -4.15 -10.99 -6.23
N ALA A 130 -2.87 -10.69 -6.47
CA ALA A 130 -2.39 -9.32 -6.62
C ALA A 130 -3.09 -8.58 -7.77
N GLU A 131 -3.42 -9.28 -8.85
CA GLU A 131 -4.03 -8.74 -10.05
C GLU A 131 -5.51 -8.40 -9.84
N ASN A 132 -6.21 -9.13 -8.97
CA ASN A 132 -7.64 -8.94 -8.73
C ASN A 132 -7.92 -8.03 -7.52
N LEU A 133 -7.07 -8.06 -6.50
CA LEU A 133 -7.27 -7.27 -5.28
C LEU A 133 -6.71 -5.85 -5.38
N GLY A 134 -7.30 -4.94 -4.59
CA GLY A 134 -6.57 -3.75 -4.13
C GLY A 134 -7.39 -2.85 -3.21
N ALA A 135 -6.71 -1.84 -2.67
CA ALA A 135 -7.18 -1.04 -1.56
C ALA A 135 -8.32 -0.11 -1.94
N LEU A 136 -9.49 -0.30 -1.31
CA LEU A 136 -10.65 0.58 -1.40
C LEU A 136 -11.14 0.98 -0.01
N CYS A 137 -11.29 2.29 0.22
CA CYS A 137 -11.95 2.73 1.44
C CYS A 137 -13.43 2.32 1.42
N ARG A 138 -14.04 2.17 2.61
CA ARG A 138 -15.44 1.75 2.75
C ARG A 138 -16.40 2.53 1.84
N ARG A 139 -16.19 3.85 1.68
CA ARG A 139 -16.98 4.69 0.76
C ARG A 139 -16.93 4.22 -0.69
N HIS A 140 -15.73 3.97 -1.23
CA HIS A 140 -15.57 3.59 -2.63
C HIS A 140 -15.81 2.10 -2.87
N HIS A 141 -15.59 1.26 -1.86
CA HIS A 141 -16.08 -0.12 -1.87
C HIS A 141 -17.61 -0.13 -2.04
N ASN A 142 -18.35 0.62 -1.22
CA ASN A 142 -19.81 0.70 -1.34
C ASN A 142 -20.27 1.27 -2.70
N LEU A 143 -19.53 2.23 -3.27
CA LEU A 143 -19.84 2.77 -4.61
C LEU A 143 -19.70 1.71 -5.71
N LYS A 144 -18.72 0.81 -5.59
CA LYS A 144 -18.57 -0.31 -6.50
C LYS A 144 -19.69 -1.34 -6.29
N THR A 145 -19.96 -1.72 -5.05
CA THR A 145 -20.93 -2.78 -4.71
C THR A 145 -22.38 -2.37 -4.98
N HIS A 146 -22.74 -1.12 -4.69
CA HIS A 146 -24.14 -0.65 -4.75
C HIS A 146 -24.36 0.54 -5.68
N GLY A 147 -23.30 1.26 -6.04
CA GLY A 147 -23.38 2.50 -6.80
C GLY A 147 -23.24 2.33 -8.32
N ASN A 148 -23.24 1.10 -8.85
CA ASN A 148 -23.02 0.79 -10.27
C ASN A 148 -21.70 1.30 -10.86
N TRP A 149 -20.71 1.60 -10.01
CA TRP A 149 -19.36 1.88 -10.46
C TRP A 149 -18.65 0.57 -10.82
N LYS A 150 -17.96 0.55 -11.94
CA LYS A 150 -17.15 -0.61 -12.35
C LYS A 150 -15.68 -0.32 -12.17
N LEU A 151 -14.94 -1.34 -11.72
CA LEU A 151 -13.50 -1.32 -11.57
C LEU A 151 -12.89 -2.35 -12.52
N ILE A 152 -11.96 -1.91 -13.35
CA ILE A 152 -11.14 -2.78 -14.20
C ILE A 152 -9.70 -2.62 -13.76
N ASN A 153 -9.07 -3.69 -13.25
CA ASN A 153 -7.65 -3.67 -12.90
C ASN A 153 -6.79 -3.79 -14.15
N GLY A 154 -5.69 -3.04 -14.18
CA GLY A 154 -4.56 -3.23 -15.09
C GLY A 154 -3.60 -4.30 -14.55
N LYS A 155 -2.66 -4.72 -15.40
CA LYS A 155 -1.69 -5.77 -15.06
C LYS A 155 -0.57 -5.30 -14.11
N ASP A 156 -0.42 -3.99 -13.96
CA ASP A 156 0.70 -3.31 -13.29
C ASP A 156 0.27 -2.58 -11.99
N GLY A 157 -0.95 -2.84 -11.51
CA GLY A 157 -1.54 -2.10 -10.39
C GLY A 157 -2.25 -0.79 -10.79
N ALA A 158 -2.23 -0.40 -12.08
CA ALA A 158 -3.14 0.60 -12.59
C ALA A 158 -4.59 0.10 -12.52
N CYS A 159 -5.56 1.02 -12.62
CA CYS A 159 -6.95 0.64 -12.79
C CYS A 159 -7.77 1.69 -13.52
N THR A 160 -8.87 1.26 -14.12
CA THR A 160 -9.89 2.14 -14.71
C THR A 160 -11.18 2.03 -13.93
N TRP A 161 -11.70 3.17 -13.50
CA TRP A 161 -13.04 3.29 -12.94
C TRP A 161 -14.02 3.76 -14.01
N ILE A 162 -15.19 3.16 -14.05
CA ILE A 162 -16.28 3.55 -14.94
C ILE A 162 -17.47 3.99 -14.08
N SER A 163 -17.92 5.23 -14.27
CA SER A 163 -19.11 5.76 -13.59
C SER A 163 -20.39 5.10 -14.10
N PRO A 164 -21.52 5.23 -13.38
CA PRO A 164 -22.82 4.77 -13.86
C PRO A 164 -23.26 5.40 -15.19
N THR A 165 -22.74 6.59 -15.50
CA THR A 165 -22.98 7.31 -16.75
C THR A 165 -22.00 6.95 -17.86
N GLY A 166 -21.07 6.00 -17.63
CA GLY A 166 -20.12 5.51 -18.62
C GLY A 166 -18.82 6.32 -18.73
N GLN A 167 -18.61 7.34 -17.89
CA GLN A 167 -17.35 8.10 -17.88
C GLN A 167 -16.22 7.24 -17.32
N ARG A 168 -15.04 7.33 -17.94
CA ARG A 168 -13.87 6.52 -17.59
C ARG A 168 -12.83 7.38 -16.90
N TYR A 169 -12.28 6.85 -15.81
CA TYR A 169 -11.26 7.51 -15.01
C TYR A 169 -10.08 6.56 -14.84
N GLU A 170 -8.95 6.93 -15.41
CA GLU A 170 -7.72 6.16 -15.30
C GLU A 170 -6.96 6.56 -14.03
N VAL A 171 -6.52 5.55 -13.30
CA VAL A 171 -5.66 5.69 -12.13
C VAL A 171 -4.38 4.92 -12.46
N PRO A 172 -3.25 5.60 -12.69
CA PRO A 172 -2.03 4.94 -13.07
C PRO A 172 -1.52 4.06 -11.92
N ALA A 173 -0.77 3.03 -12.29
CA ALA A 173 0.03 2.26 -11.34
C ALA A 173 0.90 3.21 -10.54
N ARG A 174 0.93 3.02 -9.22
CA ARG A 174 1.89 3.72 -8.36
C ARG A 174 3.12 2.83 -8.34
N PRO A 175 4.23 3.25 -8.96
CA PRO A 175 5.41 2.41 -8.97
C PRO A 175 5.86 2.20 -7.52
N VAL A 176 6.32 1.00 -7.17
CA VAL A 176 6.64 0.66 -5.77
C VAL A 176 7.77 1.56 -5.25
N MET A 177 8.73 1.86 -6.13
CA MET A 177 9.73 2.94 -6.00
C MET A 177 9.33 4.07 -6.94
N ASP A 178 9.51 5.33 -6.55
CA ASP A 178 9.42 6.42 -7.52
C ASP A 178 10.60 6.30 -8.52
N ALA A 179 10.33 6.37 -9.82
CA ALA A 179 11.38 6.33 -10.83
C ALA A 179 12.22 7.62 -10.75
N ILE A 180 13.55 7.46 -10.77
CA ILE A 180 14.55 8.54 -10.80
C ILE A 180 14.53 9.23 -12.16
#